data_AF-V4LHF9-F1
#
_entry.id   AF-V4LHF9-F1
#
_cell.length_a   1.000
_cell.length_b   1.000
_cell.length_c   1.000
_cell.angle_alpha   90.00
_cell.angle_beta   90.00
_cell.angle_gamma   90.00
#
_symmetry.space_group_name_H-M   'P 1'
#
loop_
_entity.id
_entity.type
_entity.pdbx_description
1 polymer ?
#
loop_
_entity_poly.entity_id
_entity_poly.type
_entity_poly.pdbx_seq_one_letter_code
_entity_poly.pdbx_strand_id
1 'polypeptide(L)'
;SSLFLGFFGGEVFFTQDIGDVPIFLSRSEPFSVPASSFLGLLPNFVYFIDFDETAFADLNFGYIAGATNATLPAPYYIPPQNIDW
;
A
#
# COMPACT_ATOMS: atom_id res chain seq x y z
N SER A 1 8.47 14.93 -9.17
CA SER A 1 7.50 14.07 -9.86
C SER A 1 7.95 12.63 -9.68
N SER A 2 7.23 11.86 -8.86
CA SER A 2 7.50 10.42 -8.67
C SER A 2 6.57 9.64 -9.61
N LEU A 3 7.13 8.69 -10.35
CA LEU A 3 6.40 7.81 -11.28
C LEU A 3 6.54 6.38 -10.77
N PHE A 4 5.45 5.61 -10.81
CA PHE A 4 5.44 4.21 -10.44
C PHE A 4 5.70 3.32 -11.67
N LEU A 5 6.40 2.21 -11.46
CA LEU A 5 6.71 1.24 -12.51
C LEU A 5 5.62 0.15 -12.52
N GLY A 6 4.77 0.15 -13.54
CA GLY A 6 3.78 -0.89 -13.78
C GLY A 6 4.25 -1.91 -14.83
N PHE A 7 3.77 -3.15 -14.71
CA PHE A 7 3.96 -4.20 -15.71
C PHE A 7 2.61 -4.60 -16.29
N PHE A 8 2.43 -4.46 -17.59
CA PHE A 8 1.23 -4.93 -18.30
C PHE A 8 1.66 -5.66 -19.57
N GLY A 9 1.22 -6.92 -19.74
CA GLY A 9 1.53 -7.69 -20.94
C GLY A 9 3.02 -7.96 -21.20
N GLY A 10 3.89 -7.87 -20.18
CA GLY A 10 5.35 -8.03 -20.32
C GLY A 10 6.10 -6.74 -20.66
N GLU A 11 5.38 -5.63 -20.83
CA GLU A 11 5.96 -4.31 -21.03
C GLU A 11 5.92 -3.47 -19.74
N VAL A 12 6.89 -2.56 -19.64
CA VAL A 12 7.08 -1.67 -18.49
C VAL A 12 6.51 -0.31 -18.83
N PHE A 13 5.62 0.20 -17.97
CA PHE A 13 5.00 1.52 -18.14
C PHE A 13 5.19 2.36 -16.89
N PHE A 14 5.39 3.66 -17.10
CA PHE A 14 5.37 4.63 -16.01
C PHE A 14 3.95 5.16 -15.84
N THR A 15 3.40 5.02 -14.64
CA THR A 15 2.06 5.55 -14.31
C THR A 15 2.07 6.24 -12.94
N GLN A 16 1.19 7.23 -12.79
CA GLN A 16 0.85 7.84 -11.48
C GLN A 16 -0.49 7.34 -10.95
N ASP A 17 -1.22 6.58 -11.77
CA ASP A 17 -2.52 6.01 -11.45
C ASP A 17 -2.46 4.49 -11.58
N ILE A 18 -2.58 3.81 -10.46
CA ILE A 18 -2.66 2.34 -10.39
C ILE A 18 -4.11 1.84 -10.22
N GLY A 19 -5.10 2.75 -10.28
CA GLY A 19 -6.52 2.43 -10.21
C GLY A 19 -7.03 2.19 -8.78
N ASP A 20 -8.01 1.29 -8.64
CA ASP A 20 -8.65 0.91 -7.36
C ASP A 20 -7.74 0.06 -6.44
N VAL A 21 -6.43 0.32 -6.49
CA VAL A 21 -5.41 -0.56 -5.93
C VAL A 21 -4.52 0.27 -5.00
N PRO A 22 -4.58 0.02 -3.68
CA PRO A 22 -3.57 0.44 -2.73
C PRO A 22 -2.41 -0.56 -2.69
N ILE A 23 -1.19 -0.11 -2.45
CA ILE A 23 -0.03 -0.99 -2.24
C ILE A 23 0.33 -0.99 -0.76
N PHE A 24 0.44 -2.18 -0.16
CA PHE A 24 0.89 -2.34 1.22
C PHE A 24 2.34 -2.81 1.25
N LEU A 25 3.20 -2.00 1.86
CA LEU A 25 4.62 -2.26 2.05
C LEU A 25 4.92 -2.45 3.54
N SER A 26 5.76 -3.44 3.85
CA SER A 26 6.23 -3.73 5.21
C SER A 26 7.58 -4.45 5.15
N ARG A 27 8.06 -4.99 6.28
CA ARG A 27 9.19 -5.94 6.30
C ARG A 27 8.86 -7.33 5.72
N SER A 28 7.60 -7.59 5.39
CA SER A 28 7.11 -8.79 4.71
C SER A 28 6.91 -8.56 3.21
N GLU A 29 6.53 -9.61 2.47
CA GLU A 29 6.22 -9.51 1.04
C GLU A 29 5.11 -8.48 0.77
N PRO A 30 5.31 -7.55 -0.18
CA PRO A 30 4.31 -6.53 -0.50
C PRO A 30 3.09 -7.17 -1.15
N PHE A 31 1.92 -6.62 -0.86
CA PHE A 31 0.66 -7.12 -1.42
C PHE A 31 -0.29 -5.97 -1.75
N SER A 32 -1.38 -6.32 -2.43
CA SER A 32 -2.47 -5.41 -2.71
C SER A 32 -3.80 -6.14 -2.71
N VAL A 33 -4.85 -5.42 -2.32
CA VAL A 33 -6.26 -5.81 -2.40
C VAL A 33 -7.03 -4.62 -2.96
N PRO A 34 -8.15 -4.80 -3.69
CA PRO A 34 -8.93 -3.67 -4.18
C PRO A 34 -9.36 -2.76 -3.03
N ALA A 35 -9.18 -1.44 -3.15
CA ALA A 35 -9.60 -0.49 -2.10
C ALA A 35 -11.10 -0.60 -1.83
N SER A 36 -11.90 -0.85 -2.87
CA SER A 36 -13.32 -1.14 -2.76
C SER A 36 -13.70 -2.34 -1.88
N SER A 37 -12.75 -3.22 -1.53
CA SER A 37 -12.99 -4.39 -0.68
C SER A 37 -13.12 -4.04 0.81
N PHE A 38 -12.64 -2.88 1.26
CA PHE A 38 -12.64 -2.48 2.67
C PHE A 38 -13.01 -1.01 2.85
N LEU A 39 -13.82 -0.69 3.85
CA LEU A 39 -14.14 0.68 4.19
C LEU A 39 -12.90 1.40 4.75
N GLY A 40 -12.55 2.56 4.17
CA GLY A 40 -11.45 3.41 4.63
C GLY A 40 -10.11 3.20 3.92
N LEU A 41 -10.02 2.25 2.98
CA LEU A 41 -8.86 2.17 2.07
C LEU A 41 -9.01 3.18 0.93
N LEU A 42 -7.92 3.88 0.64
CA LEU A 42 -7.86 4.83 -0.47
C LEU A 42 -7.21 4.15 -1.69
N PRO A 43 -7.83 4.25 -2.88
CA PRO A 43 -7.20 3.79 -4.11
C PRO A 43 -6.02 4.69 -4.48
N ASN A 44 -5.06 4.16 -5.23
CA ASN A 44 -3.89 4.92 -5.68
C ASN A 44 -3.03 5.49 -4.53
N PHE A 45 -2.93 4.73 -3.42
CA PHE A 45 -2.11 5.05 -2.27
C PHE A 45 -1.08 3.95 -2.00
N VAL A 46 0.07 4.34 -1.45
CA VAL A 46 1.04 3.40 -0.87
C VAL A 46 0.96 3.53 0.64
N TYR A 47 0.71 2.41 1.32
CA TYR A 47 0.71 2.29 2.78
C TYR A 47 1.98 1.58 3.23
N PHE A 48 2.71 2.20 4.16
CA PHE A 48 3.95 1.67 4.72
C PHE A 48 3.80 1.45 6.22
N ILE A 49 4.19 0.26 6.67
CA ILE A 49 4.23 -0.10 8.08
C ILE A 49 5.58 -0.71 8.44
N ASP A 50 6.22 -0.13 9.44
CA ASP A 50 7.33 -0.73 10.19
C ASP A 50 6.91 -0.88 11.66
N PHE A 51 7.79 -1.43 12.49
CA PHE A 51 7.54 -1.70 13.90
C PHE A 51 7.18 -0.44 14.70
N ASP A 52 7.82 0.69 14.39
CA ASP A 52 7.75 1.96 15.11
C ASP A 52 7.37 3.15 14.23
N GLU A 53 7.06 2.90 12.95
CA GLU A 53 6.72 3.94 11.99
C GLU A 53 5.59 3.47 11.06
N THR A 54 4.67 4.38 10.73
CA THR A 54 3.76 4.18 9.60
C THR A 54 3.66 5.45 8.77
N ALA A 55 3.54 5.26 7.46
CA ALA A 55 3.37 6.34 6.51
C ALA A 55 2.40 5.93 5.42
N PHE A 56 1.81 6.93 4.76
CA PHE A 56 1.03 6.72 3.56
C PHE A 56 1.25 7.85 2.56
N ALA A 57 1.35 7.48 1.28
CA ALA A 57 1.66 8.38 0.19
C ALA A 57 0.55 8.34 -0.87
N ASP A 58 0.17 9.52 -1.36
CA ASP A 58 -0.80 9.69 -2.45
C ASP A 58 -0.05 9.68 -3.78
N LEU A 59 -0.34 8.70 -4.63
CA LEU A 59 0.32 8.58 -5.94
C LEU A 59 -0.23 9.57 -6.98
N ASN A 60 -1.46 10.07 -6.82
CA ASN A 60 -2.06 11.04 -7.75
C ASN A 60 -1.23 12.33 -7.82
N PHE A 61 -0.66 12.73 -6.68
CA PHE A 61 0.06 13.98 -6.53
C PHE A 61 1.53 13.77 -6.15
N GLY A 62 1.92 12.54 -5.80
CA GLY A 62 3.30 12.16 -5.50
C GLY A 62 3.86 12.77 -4.22
N TYR A 63 3.06 12.86 -3.15
CA TYR A 63 3.49 13.37 -1.85
C TYR A 63 3.13 12.42 -0.71
N ILE A 64 3.84 12.56 0.43
CA ILE A 64 3.53 11.83 1.67
C ILE A 64 2.33 12.51 2.32
N ALA A 65 1.20 11.82 2.37
CA ALA A 65 -0.04 12.34 2.93
C ALA A 65 -0.05 12.27 4.47
N GLY A 66 0.73 11.36 5.07
CA GLY A 66 0.98 11.34 6.50
C GLY A 66 2.09 10.38 6.88
N ALA A 67 2.76 10.68 7.99
CA ALA A 67 3.74 9.82 8.64
C ALA A 67 3.66 10.01 10.15
N THR A 68 3.80 8.92 10.91
CA THR A 68 3.82 8.97 12.37
C THR A 68 4.75 7.91 12.94
N ASN A 69 5.47 8.28 13.99
CA ASN A 69 6.27 7.36 14.79
C ASN A 69 5.36 6.79 15.88
N ALA A 70 4.86 5.59 15.66
CA ALA A 70 3.98 4.90 16.59
C ALA A 70 4.35 3.42 16.61
N THR A 71 4.63 2.88 17.79
CA THR A 71 4.76 1.44 17.95
C THR A 71 3.40 0.81 17.72
N LEU A 72 3.29 0.01 16.66
CA LEU A 72 2.04 -0.66 16.33
C LEU A 72 2.01 -2.02 17.04
N PRO A 73 1.09 -2.23 18.01
CA PRO A 73 1.01 -3.49 18.75
C PRO A 73 0.68 -4.69 17.86
N ALA A 74 0.19 -4.43 16.65
CA ALA A 74 -0.08 -5.39 15.59
C ALA A 74 0.39 -4.79 14.25
N PRO A 75 1.65 -4.97 13.82
CA PRO A 75 2.20 -4.35 12.62
C PRO A 75 1.81 -5.13 11.35
N TYR A 76 0.55 -5.57 11.25
CA TYR A 76 0.02 -6.27 10.10
C TYR A 76 -1.22 -5.55 9.57
N TYR A 77 -1.23 -5.28 8.26
CA TYR A 77 -2.40 -4.70 7.59
C TYR A 77 -3.52 -5.73 7.40
N ILE A 78 -3.15 -7.00 7.17
CA ILE A 78 -4.10 -8.12 7.10
C ILE A 78 -3.82 -9.02 8.32
N PRO A 79 -4.81 -9.27 9.18
CA PRO A 79 -4.64 -10.19 10.30
C PRO A 79 -4.36 -11.61 9.80
N PRO A 80 -3.63 -12.44 10.57
CA PRO A 80 -3.44 -13.85 10.26
C PRO A 80 -4.77 -14.50 9.91
N GLN A 81 -4.89 -15.01 8.68
CA GLN A 81 -6.09 -15.72 8.26
C GLN A 81 -6.07 -17.10 8.94
N ASN A 82 -7.14 -17.46 9.67
CA ASN A 82 -7.27 -18.80 10.21
C ASN A 82 -7.55 -19.75 9.04
N ILE A 83 -6.49 -20.31 8.45
CA ILE A 83 -6.63 -21.30 7.38
C ILE A 83 -6.71 -22.66 8.06
N ASP A 84 -7.94 -23.10 8.33
CA ASP A 84 -8.21 -24.49 8.70
C ASP A 84 -7.98 -25.35 7.43
N TRP A 85 -7.06 -26.31 7.51
CA TRP A 85 -6.76 -27.26 6.42
C TRP A 85 -7.61 -28.53 6.56
#